data_AF-A0A7R9R3D3-F1
#
_entry.id   AF-A0A7R9R3D3-F1
#
_cell.length_a   1.000
_cell.length_b   1.000
_cell.length_c   1.000
_cell.angle_alpha   90.00
_cell.angle_beta   90.00
_cell.angle_gamma   90.00
#
_symmetry.space_group_name_H-M   'P 1'
#
loop_
_entity.id
_entity.type
_entity.pdbx_description
1 polymer ?
#
loop_
_entity_poly.entity_id
_entity_poly.type
_entity_poly.pdbx_seq_one_letter_code
_entity_poly.pdbx_strand_id
1 'polypeptide(L)'
;MDFIRSEYRRRGFQEVISPNIYNFKLWQISGHGDHYADNMFIFDVDKEKFGLKPMNCPGHCLIFDSDVRSWRELPLRLADFGVLHRNELSGALTGLTRVRRFQQ
;
A
#
# COMPACT_ATOMS: atom_id res chain seq x y z
N MET A 1 14.10 11.83 2.37
CA MET A 1 13.07 11.64 1.32
C MET A 1 13.12 12.68 0.21
N ASP A 2 13.69 13.87 0.45
CA ASP A 2 13.62 14.99 -0.53
C ASP A 2 14.30 14.71 -1.87
N PHE A 3 15.39 13.93 -1.86
CA PHE A 3 16.05 13.50 -3.09
C PHE A 3 15.08 12.73 -4.01
N ILE A 4 14.40 11.69 -3.51
CA ILE A 4 13.47 10.89 -4.31
C ILE A 4 12.26 11.73 -4.74
N ARG A 5 11.72 12.58 -3.85
CA ARG A 5 10.63 13.51 -4.21
C ARG A 5 11.02 14.45 -5.34
N SER A 6 12.27 14.92 -5.37
CA SER A 6 12.78 15.76 -6.44
C SER A 6 12.82 15.01 -7.78
N GLU A 7 13.25 13.74 -7.77
CA GLU A 7 13.29 12.89 -8.97
C GLU A 7 11.89 12.50 -9.45
N TYR A 8 10.95 12.23 -8.54
CA TYR A 8 9.54 12.00 -8.87
C TYR A 8 8.92 13.19 -9.58
N ARG A 9 9.13 14.42 -9.08
CA ARG A 9 8.64 15.63 -9.75
C ARG A 9 9.22 15.78 -11.16
N ARG A 10 10.53 15.54 -11.34
CA ARG A 10 11.19 15.61 -12.65
C ARG A 10 10.66 14.57 -13.64
N ARG A 11 10.16 13.44 -13.16
CA ARG A 11 9.66 12.31 -13.96
C ARG A 11 8.14 12.27 -14.08
N GLY A 12 7.45 13.30 -13.59
CA GLY A 12 5.99 13.42 -13.68
C GLY A 12 5.22 12.41 -12.81
N PHE A 13 5.78 12.03 -11.66
CA PHE A 13 5.04 11.31 -10.61
C PHE A 13 4.28 12.29 -9.73
N GLN A 14 3.07 11.91 -9.34
CA GLN A 14 2.25 12.61 -8.37
C GLN A 14 2.34 11.89 -7.03
N GLU A 15 2.81 12.60 -5.99
CA GLU A 15 2.84 12.06 -4.64
C GLU A 15 1.42 12.04 -4.07
N VAL A 16 0.99 10.89 -3.57
CA VAL A 16 -0.30 10.66 -2.93
C VAL A 16 -0.12 10.10 -1.53
N ILE A 17 -1.15 10.23 -0.70
CA ILE A 17 -1.21 9.63 0.62
C ILE A 17 -2.45 8.74 0.67
N SER A 18 -2.23 7.45 0.92
CA SER A 18 -3.30 6.46 1.08
C SER A 18 -3.39 5.95 2.53
N PRO A 19 -4.60 5.63 3.04
CA PRO A 19 -4.80 5.06 4.38
C PRO A 19 -3.89 3.88 4.70
N ASN A 20 -3.58 3.68 6.00
CA ASN A 20 -2.80 2.52 6.45
C ASN A 20 -3.66 1.29 6.77
N ILE A 21 -4.97 1.48 6.97
CA ILE A 21 -5.92 0.42 7.31
C ILE A 21 -7.02 0.38 6.26
N TYR A 22 -7.44 -0.82 5.89
CA TYR A 22 -8.58 -1.03 4.99
C TYR A 22 -9.43 -2.20 5.47
N ASN A 23 -10.72 -2.15 5.14
CA ASN A 23 -11.63 -3.28 5.32
C ASN A 23 -11.10 -4.49 4.54
N PHE A 24 -11.21 -5.68 5.13
CA PHE A 24 -10.66 -6.91 4.57
C PHE A 24 -11.22 -7.27 3.19
N LYS A 25 -12.42 -6.79 2.86
CA LYS A 25 -13.02 -6.92 1.51
C LYS A 25 -12.11 -6.39 0.40
N LEU A 26 -11.37 -5.29 0.63
CA LEU A 26 -10.42 -4.77 -0.38
C LEU A 26 -9.27 -5.75 -0.65
N TRP A 27 -8.83 -6.46 0.40
CA TRP A 27 -7.78 -7.46 0.28
C TRP A 27 -8.27 -8.70 -0.46
N GLN A 28 -9.53 -9.08 -0.29
CA GLN A 28 -10.17 -10.14 -1.10
C GLN A 28 -10.22 -9.74 -2.58
N ILE A 29 -10.69 -8.53 -2.90
CA ILE A 29 -10.78 -8.03 -4.29
C ILE A 29 -9.40 -8.02 -4.98
N SER A 30 -8.37 -7.60 -4.24
CA SER A 30 -6.99 -7.55 -4.78
C SER A 30 -6.26 -8.90 -4.77
N GLY A 31 -6.88 -9.98 -4.27
CA GLY A 31 -6.28 -11.31 -4.13
C GLY A 31 -5.35 -11.49 -2.91
N HIS A 32 -5.08 -10.44 -2.16
CA HIS A 32 -4.25 -10.49 -0.94
C HIS A 32 -4.89 -11.31 0.19
N GLY A 33 -6.22 -11.34 0.23
CA GLY A 33 -6.95 -12.14 1.21
C GLY A 33 -6.63 -13.63 1.10
N ASP A 34 -6.45 -14.13 -0.12
CA ASP A 34 -6.22 -15.56 -0.36
C ASP A 34 -4.72 -15.90 -0.38
N HIS A 35 -3.89 -14.99 -0.86
CA HIS A 35 -2.46 -15.25 -1.09
C HIS A 35 -1.51 -14.67 -0.04
N TYR A 36 -1.96 -13.69 0.75
CA TYR A 36 -1.08 -12.90 1.60
C TYR A 36 -1.58 -12.69 3.03
N ALA A 37 -2.76 -13.20 3.38
CA ALA A 37 -3.38 -12.98 4.69
C ALA A 37 -2.48 -13.39 5.87
N ASP A 38 -1.74 -14.49 5.76
CA ASP A 38 -0.83 -14.96 6.82
C ASP A 38 0.28 -13.95 7.15
N ASN A 39 0.67 -13.13 6.16
CA ASN A 39 1.69 -12.10 6.29
C ASN A 39 1.09 -10.71 6.57
N MET A 40 -0.20 -10.62 6.88
CA MET A 40 -0.89 -9.37 7.19
C MET A 40 -1.22 -9.27 8.68
N PHE A 41 -1.24 -8.03 9.18
CA PHE A 41 -1.84 -7.76 10.49
C PHE A 41 -3.33 -7.50 10.28
N ILE A 42 -4.15 -8.44 10.73
CA ILE A 42 -5.61 -8.42 10.60
C ILE A 42 -6.21 -8.33 12.00
N PHE A 43 -7.22 -7.47 12.17
CA PHE A 43 -7.90 -7.26 13.45
C PHE A 43 -9.38 -6.90 13.22
N ASP A 44 -10.21 -7.15 14.23
CA ASP A 44 -11.64 -6.86 14.17
C ASP A 44 -11.94 -5.43 14.65
N VAL A 45 -12.80 -4.72 13.93
CA VAL A 45 -13.34 -3.41 14.25
C VAL A 45 -14.84 -3.44 14.01
N ASP A 46 -15.66 -3.20 15.03
CA ASP A 46 -17.13 -3.15 14.93
C ASP A 46 -17.77 -4.34 14.16
N LYS A 47 -17.30 -5.55 14.45
CA LYS A 47 -17.71 -6.83 13.81
C LYS A 47 -17.28 -7.02 12.36
N GLU A 48 -16.45 -6.13 11.82
CA GLU A 48 -15.81 -6.29 10.52
C GLU A 48 -14.30 -6.53 10.67
N LYS A 49 -13.72 -7.25 9.71
CA LYS A 49 -12.27 -7.46 9.65
C LYS A 49 -11.59 -6.31 8.91
N PHE A 50 -10.51 -5.81 9.48
CA PHE A 50 -9.61 -4.82 8.87
C PHE A 50 -8.20 -5.38 8.82
N GLY A 51 -7.39 -4.83 7.92
CA GLY A 51 -5.97 -5.16 7.83
C GLY A 51 -5.10 -3.93 7.62
N LEU A 52 -3.92 -3.92 8.23
CA LEU A 52 -2.87 -2.98 7.87
C LEU A 52 -2.37 -3.27 6.45
N LYS A 53 -2.12 -2.23 5.66
CA LYS A 53 -1.66 -2.38 4.29
C LYS A 53 -0.27 -3.04 4.22
N PRO A 54 -0.11 -4.17 3.49
CA PRO A 54 1.20 -4.74 3.19
C PRO A 54 1.86 -4.10 1.96
N MET A 55 1.09 -3.29 1.20
CA MET A 55 1.50 -2.53 0.02
C MET A 55 0.51 -1.41 -0.30
N ASN A 56 0.95 -0.44 -1.12
CA ASN A 56 0.13 0.71 -1.52
C ASN A 56 -0.79 0.45 -2.73
N CYS A 57 -0.57 -0.64 -3.48
CA CYS A 57 -1.18 -0.85 -4.81
C CYS A 57 -2.72 -0.81 -4.80
N PRO A 58 -3.45 -1.52 -3.90
CA PRO A 58 -4.91 -1.43 -3.88
C PRO A 58 -5.43 -0.03 -3.57
N GLY A 59 -4.71 0.73 -2.73
CA GLY A 59 -5.01 2.14 -2.48
C GLY A 59 -4.83 3.00 -3.74
N HIS A 60 -3.79 2.76 -4.53
CA HIS A 60 -3.59 3.45 -5.82
C HIS A 60 -4.68 3.13 -6.83
N CYS A 61 -5.15 1.87 -6.87
CA CYS A 61 -6.29 1.48 -7.71
C CYS A 61 -7.56 2.23 -7.33
N LEU A 62 -7.85 2.39 -6.03
CA LEU A 62 -8.99 3.18 -5.56
C LEU A 62 -8.88 4.67 -5.92
N ILE A 63 -7.67 5.25 -5.87
CA ILE A 63 -7.44 6.64 -6.30
C ILE A 63 -7.62 6.79 -7.82
N PHE A 64 -7.20 5.79 -8.59
CA PHE A 64 -7.40 5.79 -10.03
C PHE A 64 -8.89 5.72 -10.38
N ASP A 65 -9.63 4.82 -9.71
CA ASP A 65 -11.07 4.54 -9.92
C ASP A 65 -12.00 5.62 -9.35
N SER A 66 -11.48 6.55 -8.53
CA SER A 66 -12.30 7.62 -7.94
C SER A 66 -12.80 8.66 -8.95
N ASP A 67 -12.34 8.61 -10.20
CA ASP A 67 -12.73 9.55 -11.25
C ASP A 67 -12.71 8.88 -12.63
N VAL A 68 -13.46 9.43 -13.58
CA VAL A 68 -13.49 8.93 -14.97
C VAL A 68 -12.25 9.41 -15.71
N ARG A 69 -11.38 8.48 -16.11
CA ARG A 69 -10.09 8.77 -16.74
C ARG A 69 -10.15 8.71 -18.26
N SER A 70 -9.56 9.69 -18.92
CA SER A 70 -9.34 9.69 -20.38
C SER A 70 -7.97 9.11 -20.74
N TRP A 71 -7.83 8.59 -21.96
CA TRP A 71 -6.53 8.17 -22.51
C TRP A 71 -5.46 9.27 -22.47
N ARG A 72 -5.89 10.54 -22.47
CA ARG A 72 -5.00 11.72 -22.39
C ARG A 72 -4.28 11.87 -21.06
N GLU A 73 -4.84 11.31 -19.99
CA GLU A 73 -4.22 11.33 -18.65
C GLU A 73 -3.14 10.23 -18.50
N LEU A 74 -3.08 9.29 -19.45
CA LEU A 74 -2.13 8.19 -19.41
C LEU A 74 -0.80 8.57 -20.07
N PRO A 75 0.34 8.18 -19.48
CA PRO A 75 0.48 7.40 -18.25
C PRO A 75 0.31 8.22 -16.96
N LEU A 76 -0.63 7.82 -16.10
CA LEU A 76 -0.77 8.36 -14.75
C LEU A 76 0.23 7.66 -13.83
N ARG A 77 1.02 8.43 -13.08
CA ARG A 77 2.09 7.92 -12.22
C ARG A 77 1.86 8.38 -10.79
N LEU A 78 1.52 7.45 -9.90
CA LEU A 78 1.30 7.71 -8.48
C LEU A 78 2.48 7.20 -7.66
N ALA A 79 3.00 8.03 -6.77
CA ALA A 79 4.04 7.69 -5.81
C ALA A 79 3.50 7.84 -4.38
N ASP A 80 3.83 6.92 -3.49
CA ASP A 80 3.34 6.95 -2.10
C ASP A 80 4.45 6.43 -1.17
N PHE A 81 4.86 7.27 -0.21
CA PHE A 81 5.83 6.93 0.85
C PHE A 81 5.17 6.33 2.09
N GLY A 82 3.98 5.76 1.91
CA GLY A 82 3.14 5.23 2.96
C GLY A 82 3.83 4.14 3.78
N VAL A 83 3.55 4.13 5.07
CA VAL A 83 4.05 3.09 5.98
C VAL A 83 3.38 1.75 5.66
N LEU A 84 4.20 0.74 5.43
CA LEU A 84 3.78 -0.63 5.15
C LEU A 84 4.08 -1.53 6.34
N HIS A 85 3.21 -2.51 6.56
CA HIS A 85 3.37 -3.50 7.60
C HIS A 85 3.22 -4.93 7.06
N ARG A 86 4.15 -5.81 7.42
CA ARG A 86 4.12 -7.24 7.07
C ARG A 86 4.44 -8.08 8.31
N ASN A 87 3.63 -9.11 8.55
CA ASN A 87 3.77 -10.00 9.69
C ASN A 87 4.82 -11.09 9.41
N GLU A 88 6.08 -10.68 9.29
CA GLU A 88 7.21 -11.58 9.09
C GLU A 88 7.45 -12.46 10.34
N LEU A 89 7.90 -13.70 10.12
CA LEU A 89 8.31 -14.63 11.17
C LEU A 89 9.39 -13.99 12.06
N SER A 90 9.22 -14.08 13.38
CA SER A 90 10.12 -13.45 14.35
C SER A 90 11.57 -13.91 14.21
N GLY A 91 11.80 -15.20 13.93
CA GLY A 91 13.13 -15.77 13.73
C GLY A 91 13.83 -15.31 12.45
N ALA A 92 13.13 -14.68 11.51
CA ALA A 92 13.71 -14.15 10.29
C ALA A 92 14.12 -12.67 10.38
N LEU A 93 13.75 -11.97 11.47
CA LEU A 93 14.02 -10.54 11.61
C LEU A 93 15.49 -10.28 11.87
N THR A 94 16.08 -9.31 11.17
CA THR A 94 17.49 -8.96 11.34
C THR A 94 17.80 -7.52 10.91
N GLY A 95 18.28 -6.72 11.87
CA GLY A 95 18.68 -5.33 11.69
C GLY A 95 17.64 -4.50 10.94
N LEU A 96 18.08 -3.80 9.89
CA LEU A 96 17.21 -3.07 8.96
C LEU A 96 16.94 -3.84 7.66
N THR A 97 17.55 -5.01 7.48
CA THR A 97 17.43 -5.81 6.24
C THR A 97 16.12 -6.60 6.18
N ARG A 98 15.58 -7.00 7.34
CA ARG A 98 14.28 -7.67 7.43
C ARG A 98 13.50 -7.19 8.64
N VAL A 99 12.46 -6.41 8.37
CA VAL A 99 11.65 -5.69 9.37
C VAL A 99 10.15 -5.84 9.09
N ARG A 100 9.32 -5.65 10.11
CA ARG A 100 7.85 -5.70 9.98
C ARG A 100 7.23 -4.39 9.52
N ARG A 101 7.91 -3.25 9.74
CA ARG A 101 7.45 -1.91 9.37
C ARG A 101 8.50 -1.22 8.53
N PHE A 102 8.11 -0.69 7.38
CA PHE A 102 9.01 0.03 6.47
C PHE A 102 8.22 1.05 5.62
N GLN A 103 8.93 1.88 4.87
CA GLN A 103 8.38 2.81 3.88
C GLN A 103 9.05 2.51 2.54
N GLN A 104 8.27 2.53 1.47
CA GLN A 104 8.72 2.25 0.12
C GLN A 104 8.55 3.50 -0.76
#